data_AF-A0A3C2AT27-F1
#
_entry.id   AF-A0A3C2AT27-F1
#
_cell.length_a   1.000
_cell.length_b   1.000
_cell.length_c   1.000
_cell.angle_alpha   90.00
_cell.angle_beta   90.00
_cell.angle_gamma   90.00
#
_symmetry.space_group_name_H-M   'P 1'
#
loop_
_entity.id
_entity.type
_entity.pdbx_description
1 polymer ?
#
loop_
_entity_poly.entity_id
_entity_poly.type
_entity_poly.pdbx_seq_one_letter_code
_entity_poly.pdbx_strand_id
1 'polypeptide(L)'
;MNEVTQYIPYKVKDMSLAEWGRQEIKLAEAEMPGLMALREEYGASKPLAGARIAGCLHMTIQTAVLIETLVELGAEVTWSSCNIFSTQDHAAAAIAAAGIPVYAWKGMNEEEFNWCIEQTLFFGGDRQPLNMILDDGGDLTNMVFDEYPELVEGIKGLSEETT
;
A
#
# COMPACT_ATOMS: atom_id res chain seq x y z
N MET A 1 6.90 8.73 -25.07
CA MET A 1 7.55 9.94 -24.52
C MET A 1 7.56 9.74 -23.02
N ASN A 2 8.72 9.58 -22.40
CA ASN A 2 8.79 9.36 -20.94
C ASN A 2 8.51 10.70 -20.26
N GLU A 3 7.24 10.98 -19.98
CA GLU A 3 6.90 12.03 -19.03
C GLU A 3 7.52 11.63 -17.69
N VAL A 4 8.40 12.49 -17.18
CA VAL A 4 8.92 12.34 -15.83
C VAL A 4 7.75 12.66 -14.90
N THR A 5 7.04 11.61 -14.47
CA THR A 5 5.96 11.73 -13.48
C THR A 5 6.57 12.26 -12.18
N GLN A 6 6.21 13.50 -11.85
CA GLN A 6 6.65 14.15 -10.62
C GLN A 6 6.21 13.31 -9.42
N TYR A 7 7.14 13.03 -8.50
CA TYR A 7 6.83 12.27 -7.28
C TYR A 7 5.79 13.02 -6.44
N ILE A 8 4.69 12.33 -6.14
CA ILE A 8 3.62 12.78 -5.24
C ILE A 8 3.70 11.89 -3.99
N PRO A 9 3.94 12.42 -2.78
CA PRO A 9 4.16 11.59 -1.59
C PRO A 9 2.99 10.68 -1.20
N TYR A 10 1.76 11.15 -1.40
CA TYR A 10 0.51 10.43 -1.17
C TYR A 10 -0.64 11.21 -1.82
N LYS A 11 -1.80 10.58 -2.00
CA LYS A 11 -3.04 11.27 -2.37
C LYS A 11 -4.24 10.59 -1.70
N VAL A 12 -4.86 11.32 -0.78
CA VAL A 12 -6.05 10.89 -0.03
C VAL A 12 -7.10 12.00 -0.05
N LYS A 13 -8.33 11.67 0.33
CA LYS A 13 -9.45 12.62 0.24
C LYS A 13 -9.34 13.81 1.19
N ASP A 14 -9.02 13.55 2.46
CA ASP A 14 -9.00 14.56 3.51
C ASP A 14 -8.05 14.16 4.64
N MET A 15 -6.94 14.89 4.78
CA MET A 15 -5.94 14.64 5.82
C MET A 15 -6.44 14.96 7.23
N SER A 16 -7.51 15.75 7.39
CA SER A 16 -8.07 16.05 8.71
C SER A 16 -8.65 14.82 9.43
N LEU A 17 -8.91 13.74 8.67
CA LEU A 17 -9.44 12.48 9.19
C LEU A 17 -8.39 11.58 9.85
N ALA A 18 -7.11 11.93 9.77
CA ALA A 18 -6.01 11.06 10.22
C ALA A 18 -6.05 10.72 11.71
N GLU A 19 -6.46 11.66 12.57
CA GLU A 19 -6.57 11.40 14.02
C GLU A 19 -7.66 10.37 14.32
N TRP A 20 -8.83 10.49 13.68
CA TRP A 20 -9.90 9.52 13.80
C TRP A 20 -9.45 8.14 13.28
N GLY A 21 -8.83 8.09 12.11
CA GLY A 21 -8.29 6.84 11.58
C GLY A 21 -7.27 6.18 12.52
N ARG A 22 -6.40 6.97 13.15
CA ARG A 22 -5.45 6.44 14.15
C ARG A 22 -6.16 5.85 15.37
N GLN A 23 -7.27 6.42 15.81
CA GLN A 23 -8.05 5.87 16.92
C GLN A 23 -8.67 4.51 16.54
N GLU A 24 -9.23 4.41 15.33
CA GLU A 24 -9.81 3.14 14.85
C GLU A 24 -8.76 2.06 14.60
N ILE A 25 -7.58 2.41 14.06
CA ILE A 25 -6.46 1.48 13.91
C ILE A 25 -6.07 0.87 15.27
N LYS A 26 -5.94 1.69 16.32
CA LYS A 26 -5.62 1.19 17.67
C LYS A 26 -6.67 0.23 18.22
N LEU A 27 -7.95 0.45 17.91
CA LEU A 27 -9.01 -0.49 18.29
C LEU A 27 -8.90 -1.78 17.48
N ALA A 28 -8.62 -1.69 16.19
CA ALA A 28 -8.45 -2.86 15.32
C ALA A 28 -7.23 -3.71 15.69
N GLU A 29 -6.13 -3.11 16.15
CA GLU A 29 -4.96 -3.85 16.66
C GLU A 29 -5.33 -4.83 17.78
N ALA A 30 -6.26 -4.47 18.67
CA ALA A 30 -6.74 -5.35 19.73
C ALA A 30 -7.53 -6.57 19.20
N GLU A 31 -8.18 -6.43 18.04
CA GLU A 31 -8.97 -7.47 17.39
C GLU A 31 -8.17 -8.27 16.33
N MET A 32 -6.89 -7.94 16.12
CA MET A 32 -6.01 -8.58 15.14
C MET A 32 -4.77 -9.23 15.82
N PRO A 33 -4.97 -10.15 16.79
CA PRO A 33 -3.87 -10.68 17.59
C PRO A 33 -2.82 -11.44 16.76
N GLY A 34 -3.20 -12.01 15.62
CA GLY A 34 -2.25 -12.67 14.71
C GLY A 34 -1.21 -11.70 14.13
N LEU A 35 -1.64 -10.54 13.62
CA LEU A 35 -0.71 -9.53 13.12
C LEU A 35 0.14 -8.94 14.24
N MET A 36 -0.45 -8.73 15.42
CA MET A 36 0.29 -8.18 16.56
C MET A 36 1.37 -9.17 17.04
N ALA A 37 1.06 -10.47 17.07
CA ALA A 37 2.04 -11.51 17.38
C ALA A 37 3.18 -11.55 16.35
N LEU A 38 2.90 -11.38 15.06
CA LEU A 38 3.94 -11.30 14.03
C LEU A 38 4.86 -10.08 14.24
N ARG A 39 4.30 -8.92 14.61
CA ARG A 39 5.11 -7.74 14.96
C ARG A 39 6.00 -8.02 16.16
N GLU A 40 5.49 -8.68 17.20
CA GLU A 40 6.27 -9.03 18.39
C GLU A 40 7.39 -10.04 18.06
N GLU A 41 7.08 -11.09 17.31
CA GLU A 41 8.02 -12.17 16.99
C GLU A 41 9.13 -11.72 16.02
N TYR A 42 8.77 -10.94 14.99
CA TYR A 42 9.69 -10.62 13.88
C TYR A 42 10.13 -9.16 13.81
N GLY A 43 9.55 -8.26 14.61
CA GLY A 43 9.89 -6.83 14.58
C GLY A 43 11.36 -6.54 14.86
N ALA A 44 12.01 -7.31 15.74
CA ALA A 44 13.44 -7.13 16.02
C ALA A 44 14.37 -7.66 14.91
N SER A 45 13.97 -8.73 14.21
CA SER A 45 14.79 -9.35 13.15
C SER A 45 14.64 -8.67 11.79
N LYS A 46 13.59 -7.85 11.61
CA LYS A 46 13.29 -7.08 10.39
C LYS A 46 13.42 -7.94 9.12
N PRO A 47 12.69 -9.06 9.01
CA PRO A 47 12.87 -10.02 7.91
C PRO A 47 12.53 -9.44 6.53
N LEU A 48 11.78 -8.35 6.46
CA LEU A 48 11.42 -7.66 5.22
C LEU A 48 12.36 -6.50 4.87
N ALA A 49 13.49 -6.33 5.58
CA ALA A 49 14.48 -5.31 5.27
C ALA A 49 14.91 -5.37 3.80
N GLY A 50 14.73 -4.26 3.08
CA GLY A 50 15.03 -4.13 1.65
C GLY A 50 13.91 -4.58 0.71
N ALA A 51 12.77 -5.05 1.23
CA ALA A 51 11.56 -5.23 0.44
C ALA A 51 10.92 -3.87 0.15
N ARG A 52 10.48 -3.69 -1.10
CA ARG A 52 9.69 -2.57 -1.60
C ARG A 52 8.39 -3.13 -2.14
N ILE A 53 7.40 -3.17 -1.27
CA ILE A 53 6.13 -3.86 -1.49
C ILE A 53 5.11 -2.85 -2.03
N ALA A 54 4.69 -3.03 -3.28
CA ALA A 54 3.50 -2.38 -3.79
C ALA A 54 2.29 -3.22 -3.41
N GLY A 55 1.37 -2.63 -2.66
CA GLY A 55 0.11 -3.25 -2.26
C GLY A 55 -1.09 -2.69 -3.02
N CYS A 56 -1.93 -3.56 -3.54
CA CYS A 56 -3.23 -3.22 -4.13
C CYS A 56 -4.32 -4.07 -3.50
N LEU A 57 -4.90 -3.54 -2.42
CA LEU A 57 -5.90 -4.21 -1.58
C LEU A 57 -6.80 -3.14 -0.97
N HIS A 58 -8.06 -3.44 -0.68
CA HIS A 58 -9.00 -2.53 -0.03
C HIS A 58 -8.35 -1.66 1.06
N MET A 59 -8.33 -0.33 0.89
CA MET A 59 -7.70 0.58 1.85
C MET A 59 -8.61 0.83 3.07
N THR A 60 -8.63 -0.15 3.98
CA THR A 60 -9.46 -0.17 5.20
C THR A 60 -8.62 0.00 6.47
N ILE A 61 -9.28 0.10 7.63
CA ILE A 61 -8.63 0.07 8.94
C ILE A 61 -7.84 -1.23 9.17
N GLN A 62 -8.38 -2.38 8.77
CA GLN A 62 -7.71 -3.67 8.91
C GLN A 62 -6.46 -3.73 8.04
N THR A 63 -6.56 -3.23 6.81
CA THR A 63 -5.42 -3.12 5.89
C THR A 63 -4.37 -2.14 6.41
N ALA A 64 -4.76 -1.06 7.10
CA ALA A 64 -3.80 -0.18 7.75
C ALA A 64 -2.96 -0.92 8.82
N VAL A 65 -3.57 -1.83 9.59
CA VAL A 65 -2.83 -2.71 10.53
C VAL A 65 -1.87 -3.64 9.78
N LEU A 66 -2.28 -4.20 8.64
CA LEU A 66 -1.40 -5.00 7.78
C LEU A 66 -0.20 -4.17 7.27
N ILE A 67 -0.45 -2.99 6.70
CA ILE A 67 0.57 -2.08 6.19
C ILE A 67 1.61 -1.76 7.27
N GLU A 68 1.15 -1.32 8.44
CA GLU A 68 2.05 -0.98 9.55
C GLU A 68 2.79 -2.21 10.09
N THR A 69 2.22 -3.41 9.94
CA THR A 69 2.93 -4.66 10.24
C THR A 69 4.08 -4.87 9.26
N LEU A 70 3.85 -4.76 7.95
CA LEU A 70 4.91 -4.91 6.94
C LEU A 70 6.06 -3.91 7.17
N VAL A 71 5.71 -2.65 7.48
CA VAL A 71 6.69 -1.61 7.82
C VAL A 71 7.44 -1.96 9.12
N GLU A 72 6.75 -2.41 10.16
CA GLU A 72 7.39 -2.87 11.41
C GLU A 72 8.31 -4.07 11.16
N LEU A 73 8.03 -4.91 10.17
CA LEU A 73 8.91 -6.02 9.78
C LEU A 73 10.05 -5.58 8.84
N GLY A 74 10.17 -4.30 8.52
CA GLY A 74 11.31 -3.70 7.80
C GLY A 74 11.08 -3.38 6.33
N ALA A 75 9.87 -3.54 5.81
CA ALA A 75 9.56 -3.22 4.42
C ALA A 75 9.39 -1.70 4.20
N GLU A 76 9.74 -1.24 3.01
CA GLU A 76 9.17 -0.02 2.44
C GLU A 76 7.87 -0.40 1.71
N VAL A 77 6.81 0.38 1.90
CA VAL A 77 5.47 0.05 1.40
C VAL A 77 4.87 1.24 0.65
N THR A 78 4.27 0.98 -0.51
CA THR A 78 3.39 1.89 -1.25
C THR A 78 2.04 1.21 -1.43
N TRP A 79 0.93 1.95 -1.39
CA TRP A 79 -0.40 1.34 -1.37
C TRP A 79 -1.44 2.05 -2.24
N SER A 80 -2.25 1.25 -2.93
CA SER A 80 -3.49 1.65 -3.60
C SER A 80 -4.64 0.74 -3.16
N SER A 81 -5.88 1.16 -3.44
CA SER A 81 -7.06 0.32 -3.19
C SER A 81 -7.43 -0.46 -4.44
N CYS A 82 -7.76 -1.75 -4.32
CA CYS A 82 -8.26 -2.60 -5.42
C CYS A 82 -9.74 -2.37 -5.80
N ASN A 83 -10.45 -1.44 -5.16
CA ASN A 83 -11.83 -1.12 -5.52
C ASN A 83 -12.18 0.34 -5.22
N ILE A 84 -12.77 1.02 -6.21
CA ILE A 84 -13.11 2.45 -6.21
C ILE A 84 -14.03 2.92 -5.08
N PHE A 85 -14.77 2.03 -4.42
CA PHE A 85 -15.69 2.37 -3.32
C PHE A 85 -15.26 1.80 -1.96
N SER A 86 -14.23 0.97 -1.91
CA SER A 86 -13.88 0.22 -0.70
C SER A 86 -13.07 1.03 0.32
N THR A 87 -12.37 2.08 -0.12
CA THR A 87 -11.52 2.88 0.76
C THR A 87 -12.32 3.48 1.92
N GLN A 88 -11.75 3.36 3.11
CA GLN A 88 -12.14 4.10 4.30
C GLN A 88 -11.23 5.32 4.41
N ASP A 89 -11.76 6.50 4.07
CA ASP A 89 -10.94 7.71 3.88
C ASP A 89 -10.12 8.10 5.13
N HIS A 90 -10.63 7.81 6.33
CA HIS A 90 -9.92 8.04 7.60
C HIS A 90 -8.75 7.06 7.80
N ALA A 91 -8.87 5.80 7.36
CA ALA A 91 -7.77 4.84 7.35
C ALA A 91 -6.64 5.29 6.40
N ALA A 92 -7.00 5.68 5.18
CA ALA A 92 -6.05 6.21 4.19
C ALA A 92 -5.33 7.47 4.74
N ALA A 93 -6.07 8.40 5.35
CA ALA A 93 -5.47 9.60 5.95
C ALA A 93 -4.50 9.26 7.10
N ALA A 94 -4.80 8.26 7.93
CA ALA A 94 -3.94 7.83 9.02
C ALA A 94 -2.63 7.19 8.52
N ILE A 95 -2.68 6.41 7.44
CA ILE A 95 -1.49 5.83 6.77
C ILE A 95 -0.65 6.93 6.12
N ALA A 96 -1.27 7.87 5.40
CA ALA A 96 -0.57 9.02 4.83
C ALA A 96 0.12 9.87 5.93
N ALA A 97 -0.56 10.12 7.06
CA ALA A 97 0.00 10.87 8.18
C ALA A 97 1.16 10.13 8.88
N ALA A 98 1.23 8.80 8.77
CA ALA A 98 2.37 8.00 9.23
C ALA A 98 3.58 8.08 8.28
N GLY A 99 3.47 8.81 7.17
CA GLY A 99 4.55 8.97 6.19
C GLY A 99 4.64 7.83 5.18
N ILE A 100 3.62 6.97 5.09
CA ILE A 100 3.58 5.85 4.14
C ILE A 100 2.84 6.30 2.88
N PRO A 101 3.44 6.13 1.67
CA PRO A 101 2.79 6.48 0.42
C PRO A 101 1.50 5.68 0.18
N VAL A 102 0.37 6.38 0.18
CA VAL A 102 -0.94 5.80 -0.09
C VAL A 102 -1.70 6.68 -1.09
N TYR A 103 -2.29 6.04 -2.10
CA TYR A 103 -3.05 6.68 -3.17
C TYR A 103 -4.41 6.00 -3.23
N ALA A 104 -5.34 6.50 -2.42
CA ALA A 104 -6.65 5.89 -2.27
C ALA A 104 -7.65 6.89 -1.68
N TRP A 105 -8.85 6.93 -2.27
CA TRP A 105 -10.01 7.60 -1.70
C TRP A 105 -11.31 6.92 -2.14
N LYS A 106 -12.35 7.08 -1.34
CA LYS A 106 -13.68 6.56 -1.68
C LYS A 106 -14.32 7.37 -2.80
N GLY A 107 -14.75 6.68 -3.85
CA GLY A 107 -15.45 7.24 -5.00
C GLY A 107 -14.52 7.67 -6.14
N MET A 108 -13.39 6.98 -6.32
CA MET A 108 -12.54 7.14 -7.50
C MET A 108 -13.30 6.82 -8.79
N ASN A 109 -12.94 7.48 -9.88
CA ASN A 109 -13.24 6.98 -11.23
C ASN A 109 -12.16 5.99 -11.72
N GLU A 110 -12.34 5.38 -12.89
CA GLU A 110 -11.40 4.38 -13.44
C GLU A 110 -10.02 4.96 -13.75
N GLU A 111 -9.94 6.20 -14.27
CA GLU A 111 -8.65 6.86 -14.55
C GLU A 111 -7.88 7.12 -13.24
N GLU A 112 -8.58 7.57 -12.20
CA GLU A 112 -8.01 7.78 -10.87
C GLU A 112 -7.55 6.48 -10.22
N PHE A 113 -8.31 5.39 -10.42
CA PHE A 113 -7.97 4.07 -9.93
C PHE A 113 -6.66 3.56 -10.54
N ASN A 114 -6.56 3.56 -11.88
CA ASN A 114 -5.35 3.14 -12.58
C ASN A 114 -4.15 4.04 -12.22
N TRP A 115 -4.38 5.36 -12.17
CA TRP A 115 -3.36 6.32 -11.74
C TRP A 115 -2.83 6.00 -10.33
N CYS A 116 -3.71 5.62 -9.39
CA CYS A 116 -3.30 5.24 -8.04
C CYS A 116 -2.41 4.00 -8.04
N ILE A 117 -2.75 2.96 -8.81
CA ILE A 117 -1.93 1.74 -8.94
C ILE A 117 -0.55 2.10 -9.51
N GLU A 118 -0.49 2.90 -10.58
CA GLU A 118 0.79 3.32 -11.19
C GLU A 118 1.69 4.08 -10.21
N GLN A 119 1.12 4.87 -9.29
CA GLN A 119 1.92 5.59 -8.29
C GLN A 119 2.63 4.65 -7.31
N THR A 120 2.11 3.44 -7.10
CA THR A 120 2.70 2.45 -6.17
C THR A 120 3.93 1.76 -6.73
N LEU A 121 4.12 1.75 -8.05
CA LEU A 121 5.18 0.97 -8.71
C LEU A 121 6.60 1.47 -8.39
N PHE A 122 6.74 2.71 -7.92
CA PHE A 122 8.05 3.30 -7.63
C PHE A 122 8.09 4.04 -6.29
N PHE A 123 9.23 3.93 -5.62
CA PHE A 123 9.46 4.31 -4.24
C PHE A 123 10.34 5.57 -4.15
N GLY A 124 9.85 6.55 -3.40
CA GLY A 124 10.56 7.80 -3.10
C GLY A 124 10.78 8.71 -4.31
N GLY A 125 11.47 9.83 -4.06
CA GLY A 125 11.83 10.81 -5.10
C GLY A 125 12.79 10.27 -6.16
N ASP A 126 13.60 9.27 -5.80
CA ASP A 126 14.52 8.58 -6.71
C ASP A 126 13.83 7.52 -7.59
N ARG A 127 12.52 7.31 -7.39
CA ARG A 127 11.67 6.40 -8.18
C ARG A 127 12.26 4.98 -8.28
N GLN A 128 12.70 4.41 -7.16
CA GLN A 128 13.19 3.03 -7.11
C GLN A 128 12.04 2.05 -7.39
N PRO A 129 12.16 1.09 -8.32
CA PRO A 129 11.05 0.20 -8.66
C PRO A 129 10.71 -0.76 -7.52
N LEU A 130 9.44 -1.15 -7.41
CA LEU A 130 8.98 -2.23 -6.54
C LEU A 130 9.80 -3.52 -6.74
N ASN A 131 9.86 -4.36 -5.72
CA ASN A 131 10.48 -5.69 -5.83
C ASN A 131 9.62 -6.83 -5.24
N MET A 132 8.41 -6.50 -4.77
CA MET A 132 7.41 -7.43 -4.24
C MET A 132 6.02 -6.87 -4.57
N ILE A 133 5.08 -7.76 -4.87
CA ILE A 133 3.67 -7.42 -5.11
C ILE A 133 2.80 -8.08 -4.02
N LEU A 134 1.82 -7.34 -3.51
CA LEU A 134 0.73 -7.87 -2.69
C LEU A 134 -0.58 -7.39 -3.32
N ASP A 135 -1.36 -8.32 -3.86
CA ASP A 135 -2.49 -8.00 -4.73
C ASP A 135 -3.77 -8.70 -4.27
N ASP A 136 -4.90 -8.10 -4.63
CA ASP A 136 -6.26 -8.59 -4.39
C ASP A 136 -7.10 -8.28 -5.64
N GLY A 137 -7.27 -9.28 -6.50
CA GLY A 137 -8.03 -9.20 -7.75
C GLY A 137 -7.18 -9.11 -9.03
N GLY A 138 -5.85 -9.01 -8.91
CA GLY A 138 -4.91 -9.10 -10.03
C GLY A 138 -4.66 -7.80 -10.83
N ASP A 139 -5.29 -6.68 -10.48
CA ASP A 139 -5.15 -5.42 -11.25
C ASP A 139 -3.73 -4.85 -11.18
N LEU A 140 -3.06 -4.90 -10.02
CA LEU A 140 -1.66 -4.47 -9.90
C LEU A 140 -0.73 -5.44 -10.63
N THR A 141 -0.99 -6.74 -10.54
CA THR A 141 -0.24 -7.77 -11.26
C THR A 141 -0.32 -7.54 -12.77
N ASN A 142 -1.52 -7.32 -13.31
CA ASN A 142 -1.72 -7.03 -14.72
C ASN A 142 -1.08 -5.70 -15.14
N MET A 143 -1.18 -4.65 -14.33
CA MET A 143 -0.49 -3.38 -14.58
C MET A 143 1.02 -3.60 -14.76
N VAL A 144 1.65 -4.40 -13.91
CA VAL A 144 3.08 -4.71 -14.03
C VAL A 144 3.35 -5.59 -15.26
N PHE A 145 2.54 -6.61 -15.51
CA PHE A 145 2.85 -7.61 -16.54
C PHE A 145 2.57 -7.08 -17.95
N ASP A 146 1.53 -6.28 -18.12
CA ASP A 146 1.05 -5.83 -19.42
C ASP A 146 1.60 -4.45 -19.79
N GLU A 147 1.69 -3.52 -18.83
CA GLU A 147 2.08 -2.12 -19.09
C GLU A 147 3.52 -1.80 -18.69
N TYR A 148 4.07 -2.48 -17.67
CA TYR A 148 5.45 -2.27 -17.19
C TYR A 148 6.29 -3.56 -17.13
N PRO A 149 6.32 -4.38 -18.21
CA PRO A 149 6.96 -5.70 -18.20
C PRO A 149 8.46 -5.66 -17.86
N GLU A 150 9.12 -4.53 -18.06
CA GLU A 150 10.52 -4.33 -17.67
C GLU A 150 10.76 -4.40 -16.15
N LEU A 151 9.73 -4.19 -15.32
CA LEU A 151 9.86 -4.25 -13.86
C LEU A 151 9.89 -5.69 -13.34
N VAL A 152 9.41 -6.66 -14.12
CA VAL A 152 9.27 -8.06 -13.70
C VAL A 152 10.61 -8.68 -13.30
N GLU A 153 11.71 -8.33 -13.98
CA GLU A 153 13.06 -8.84 -13.66
C GLU A 153 13.49 -8.50 -12.22
N GLY A 154 13.00 -7.38 -11.67
CA GLY A 154 13.32 -6.92 -10.32
C GLY A 154 12.41 -7.47 -9.22
N ILE A 155 11.31 -8.14 -9.56
CA ILE A 155 10.28 -8.59 -8.62
C ILE A 155 10.56 -10.02 -8.17
N LYS A 156 10.67 -10.22 -6.85
CA LYS A 156 11.04 -11.51 -6.24
C LYS A 156 9.84 -12.44 -6.04
N GLY A 157 8.63 -11.91 -6.06
CA GLY A 157 7.40 -12.68 -5.89
C GLY A 157 6.18 -11.79 -5.76
N LEU A 158 5.02 -12.44 -5.82
CA LEU A 158 3.70 -11.85 -5.59
C LEU A 158 2.89 -12.76 -4.65
N SER A 159 2.02 -12.16 -3.85
CA SER A 159 0.96 -12.87 -3.11
C SER A 159 -0.39 -12.31 -3.50
N GLU A 160 -1.32 -13.19 -3.87
CA GLU A 160 -2.69 -12.87 -4.30
C GLU A 160 -3.68 -13.32 -3.20
N GLU A 161 -4.63 -12.46 -2.85
CA GLU A 161 -5.59 -12.71 -1.76
C GLU A 161 -6.84 -13.49 -2.20
N THR A 162 -7.32 -13.28 -3.43
CA THR A 162 -8.64 -13.76 -3.85
C THR A 162 -8.61 -15.04 -4.70
N THR A 163 -9.80 -15.63 -4.93
CA THR A 163 -10.01 -16.94 -5.58
C THR A 163 -9.90 -16.90 -7.10
#